data_AF-A0A2B8A934-F1
#
_entry.id   AF-A0A2B8A934-F1
#
_cell.length_a   1.000
_cell.length_b   1.000
_cell.length_c   1.000
_cell.angle_alpha   90.00
_cell.angle_beta   90.00
_cell.angle_gamma   90.00
#
_symmetry.space_group_name_H-M   'P 1'
#
loop_
_entity.id
_entity.type
_entity.pdbx_description
1 polymer ?
#
loop_
_entity_poly.entity_id
_entity_poly.type
_entity_poly.pdbx_seq_one_letter_code
_entity_poly.pdbx_strand_id
1 'polypeptide(L)'
;MVSPQVKLGCNVKVQNNVSLYTGVICEDDVFIGPSVVFTNVINPRSAVVRRGQYSETLVKRGASIGANATIVCGNTIGQFAFIGAGAVVTKSVPDYALVMGNPARQTGWMSEFGHKLKFDGEGKATCPESNEVYFLKNGAVTKLKTKN
;
A
#
# COMPACT_ATOMS: atom_id res chain seq x y z
N MET A 1 -14.43 -6.63 -10.18
CA MET A 1 -14.82 -8.02 -9.79
C MET A 1 -14.22 -8.31 -8.42
N VAL A 2 -14.96 -8.93 -7.50
CA VAL A 2 -14.43 -9.37 -6.20
C VAL A 2 -14.56 -10.88 -6.11
N SER A 3 -13.44 -11.58 -5.98
CA SER A 3 -13.37 -13.02 -5.87
C SER A 3 -13.78 -13.50 -4.46
N PRO A 4 -14.24 -14.75 -4.28
CA PRO A 4 -14.48 -15.30 -2.95
C PRO A 4 -13.25 -15.20 -2.05
N GLN A 5 -13.49 -15.03 -0.75
CA GLN A 5 -12.46 -14.94 0.31
C GLN A 5 -11.56 -13.69 0.28
N VAL A 6 -11.83 -12.70 -0.58
CA VAL A 6 -11.29 -11.34 -0.41
C VAL A 6 -11.82 -10.77 0.91
N LYS A 7 -10.93 -10.18 1.71
CA LYS A 7 -11.29 -9.53 2.97
C LYS A 7 -11.10 -8.03 2.81
N LEU A 8 -12.16 -7.26 3.03
CA LEU A 8 -12.12 -5.80 3.04
C LEU A 8 -12.57 -5.30 4.42
N GLY A 9 -11.77 -4.41 5.00
CA GLY A 9 -12.11 -3.70 6.23
C GLY A 9 -13.17 -2.62 6.03
N CYS A 10 -13.33 -1.77 7.03
CA CYS A 10 -14.24 -0.64 7.00
C CYS A 10 -13.71 0.49 6.11
N ASN A 11 -14.61 1.18 5.39
CA ASN A 11 -14.28 2.36 4.57
C ASN A 11 -13.22 2.12 3.47
N VAL A 12 -13.08 0.88 2.99
CA VAL A 12 -12.24 0.60 1.83
C VAL A 12 -12.89 1.15 0.56
N LYS A 13 -12.13 1.92 -0.22
CA LYS A 13 -12.58 2.50 -1.49
C LYS A 13 -11.92 1.77 -2.66
N VAL A 14 -12.73 1.07 -3.45
CA VAL A 14 -12.26 0.40 -4.67
C VAL A 14 -12.82 1.14 -5.89
N GLN A 15 -11.94 1.73 -6.68
CA GLN A 15 -12.32 2.48 -7.87
C GLN A 15 -12.53 1.57 -9.09
N ASN A 16 -12.94 2.18 -10.21
CA ASN A 16 -13.27 1.47 -11.46
C ASN A 16 -12.14 0.59 -11.97
N ASN A 17 -12.50 -0.47 -12.70
CA ASN A 17 -11.57 -1.38 -13.39
C ASN A 17 -10.59 -2.14 -12.48
N VAL A 18 -10.96 -2.37 -11.22
CA VAL A 18 -10.19 -3.19 -10.27
C VAL A 18 -10.79 -4.59 -10.14
N SER A 19 -9.91 -5.60 -10.18
CA SER A 19 -10.25 -6.98 -9.82
C SER A 19 -9.47 -7.41 -8.60
N LEU A 20 -10.18 -7.81 -7.55
CA LEU A 20 -9.61 -8.35 -6.32
C LEU A 20 -9.75 -9.86 -6.33
N TYR A 21 -8.62 -10.56 -6.30
CA TYR A 21 -8.56 -12.01 -6.32
C TYR A 21 -8.40 -12.58 -4.91
N THR A 22 -8.76 -13.86 -4.73
CA THR A 22 -8.48 -14.59 -3.49
C THR A 22 -7.03 -14.40 -3.05
N GLY A 23 -6.84 -14.09 -1.76
CA GLY A 23 -5.55 -13.74 -1.17
C GLY A 23 -5.32 -12.24 -0.99
N VAL A 24 -6.14 -11.37 -1.59
CA VAL A 24 -6.10 -9.93 -1.29
C VAL A 24 -6.87 -9.63 -0.01
N ILE A 25 -6.18 -9.01 0.94
CA ILE A 25 -6.71 -8.58 2.24
C ILE A 25 -6.46 -7.08 2.36
N CYS A 26 -7.50 -6.29 2.53
CA CYS A 26 -7.42 -4.85 2.78
C CYS A 26 -7.94 -4.57 4.18
N GLU A 27 -7.15 -3.89 5.00
CA GLU A 27 -7.58 -3.33 6.28
C GLU A 27 -8.41 -2.04 6.07
N ASP A 28 -8.79 -1.40 7.18
CA ASP A 28 -9.64 -0.20 7.17
C ASP A 28 -9.00 0.97 6.39
N ASP A 29 -9.86 1.83 5.82
CA ASP A 29 -9.48 3.09 5.18
C ASP A 29 -8.52 2.97 3.98
N VAL A 30 -8.37 1.78 3.41
CA VAL A 30 -7.57 1.55 2.21
C VAL A 30 -8.22 2.21 0.99
N PHE A 31 -7.42 2.93 0.21
CA PHE A 31 -7.82 3.49 -1.08
C PHE A 31 -7.14 2.74 -2.23
N ILE A 32 -7.95 2.19 -3.14
CA ILE A 32 -7.49 1.52 -4.35
C ILE A 32 -7.96 2.32 -5.56
N GLY A 33 -7.00 3.01 -6.19
CA GLY A 33 -7.22 3.84 -7.37
C GLY A 33 -7.70 3.05 -8.61
N PRO A 34 -8.16 3.76 -9.65
CA PRO A 34 -8.72 3.12 -10.83
C PRO A 34 -7.67 2.31 -11.58
N SER A 35 -8.09 1.18 -12.15
CA SER A 35 -7.24 0.28 -12.94
C SER A 35 -6.02 -0.27 -12.19
N VAL A 36 -6.05 -0.33 -10.86
CA VAL A 36 -5.04 -1.06 -10.09
C VAL A 36 -5.13 -2.55 -10.37
N VAL A 37 -3.98 -3.18 -10.62
CA VAL A 37 -3.86 -4.61 -10.90
C VAL A 37 -3.27 -5.32 -9.69
N PHE A 38 -3.99 -6.33 -9.17
CA PHE A 38 -3.44 -7.30 -8.24
C PHE A 38 -3.16 -8.61 -8.96
N THR A 39 -1.97 -9.16 -8.78
CA THR A 39 -1.72 -10.57 -9.11
C THR A 39 -2.06 -11.46 -7.92
N ASN A 40 -2.19 -12.76 -8.11
CA ASN A 40 -2.43 -13.75 -7.04
C ASN A 40 -1.59 -15.02 -7.18
N VAL A 41 -0.98 -15.25 -8.34
CA VAL A 41 -0.06 -16.36 -8.61
C VAL A 41 1.25 -15.77 -9.11
N ILE A 42 2.37 -16.14 -8.49
CA ILE A 42 3.70 -15.58 -8.81
C ILE A 42 4.13 -15.93 -10.24
N ASN A 43 3.93 -17.19 -10.65
CA ASN A 43 4.40 -17.70 -11.94
C ASN A 43 3.24 -18.34 -12.73
N PRO A 44 2.32 -17.55 -13.31
CA PRO A 44 1.19 -18.10 -14.03
C PRO A 44 1.64 -18.76 -15.36
N ARG A 45 1.06 -19.91 -15.69
CA ARG A 45 1.19 -20.57 -17.01
C ARG A 45 -0.14 -21.24 -17.32
N SER A 46 -0.70 -21.01 -18.50
CA SER A 46 -2.04 -21.52 -18.89
C SER A 46 -2.15 -23.04 -18.81
N ALA A 47 -1.11 -23.75 -19.25
CA ALA A 47 -1.05 -25.21 -19.21
C ALA A 47 -0.81 -25.79 -17.79
N VAL A 48 -0.50 -24.95 -16.80
CA VAL A 48 -0.13 -25.41 -15.45
C VAL A 48 -1.17 -24.93 -14.44
N VAL A 49 -1.93 -25.88 -13.91
CA VAL A 49 -2.93 -25.62 -12.89
C VAL A 49 -2.24 -25.32 -11.55
N ARG A 50 -2.33 -24.07 -11.09
CA ARG A 50 -1.84 -23.61 -9.78
C ARG A 50 -2.98 -23.23 -8.84
N ARG A 51 -4.14 -23.88 -8.97
CA ARG A 51 -5.28 -23.68 -8.08
C ARG A 51 -4.86 -23.94 -6.64
N GLY A 52 -5.15 -23.01 -5.74
CA GLY A 52 -4.77 -23.09 -4.33
C GLY A 52 -3.37 -22.58 -3.99
N GLN A 53 -2.52 -22.24 -4.97
CA GLN A 53 -1.20 -21.63 -4.74
C GLN A 53 -1.29 -20.10 -4.81
N TYR A 54 -2.27 -19.53 -4.11
CA TYR A 54 -2.47 -18.08 -4.08
C TYR A 54 -1.54 -17.46 -3.04
N SER A 55 -0.76 -16.46 -3.45
CA SER A 55 0.09 -15.69 -2.54
C SER A 55 -0.70 -14.52 -1.99
N GLU A 56 -0.74 -14.40 -0.67
CA GLU A 56 -1.50 -13.34 -0.02
C GLU A 56 -0.85 -11.96 -0.23
N THR A 57 -1.70 -10.95 -0.41
CA THR A 57 -1.32 -9.54 -0.47
C THR A 57 -2.08 -8.83 0.62
N LEU A 58 -1.38 -8.42 1.68
CA LEU A 58 -1.96 -7.63 2.75
C LEU A 58 -1.76 -6.14 2.45
N VAL A 59 -2.85 -5.38 2.37
CA VAL A 59 -2.85 -3.93 2.25
C VAL A 59 -3.32 -3.36 3.58
N LYS A 60 -2.39 -2.79 4.34
CA LYS A 60 -2.64 -2.33 5.70
C LYS A 60 -3.39 -1.00 5.75
N ARG A 61 -3.87 -0.66 6.94
CA ARG A 61 -4.76 0.48 7.21
C ARG A 61 -4.29 1.77 6.56
N GLY A 62 -5.21 2.48 5.92
CA GLY A 62 -4.97 3.81 5.34
C GLY A 62 -4.00 3.84 4.15
N ALA A 63 -3.52 2.68 3.68
CA ALA A 63 -2.67 2.64 2.50
C ALA A 63 -3.43 3.14 1.26
N SER A 64 -2.72 3.88 0.40
CA SER A 64 -3.26 4.44 -0.84
C SER A 64 -2.51 3.89 -2.04
N ILE A 65 -3.25 3.32 -2.99
CA ILE A 65 -2.69 2.77 -4.23
C ILE A 65 -3.15 3.62 -5.40
N GLY A 66 -2.20 4.31 -6.04
CA GLY A 66 -2.44 5.19 -7.16
C GLY A 66 -2.95 4.47 -8.41
N ALA A 67 -3.57 5.25 -9.31
CA ALA A 67 -4.15 4.73 -10.55
C ALA A 67 -3.13 3.91 -11.37
N ASN A 68 -3.61 2.83 -11.99
CA ASN A 68 -2.80 1.98 -12.88
C ASN A 68 -1.54 1.36 -12.23
N ALA A 69 -1.45 1.31 -10.90
CA ALA A 69 -0.37 0.59 -10.22
C ALA A 69 -0.59 -0.94 -10.31
N THR A 70 0.51 -1.70 -10.33
CA THR A 70 0.49 -3.17 -10.30
C THR A 70 1.13 -3.68 -9.02
N ILE A 71 0.42 -4.55 -8.30
CA ILE A 71 0.86 -5.18 -7.06
C ILE A 71 1.17 -6.66 -7.32
N VAL A 72 2.45 -7.01 -7.26
CA VAL A 72 2.89 -8.42 -7.30
C VAL A 72 2.54 -9.08 -5.97
N CYS A 73 1.85 -10.23 -6.03
CA CYS A 73 1.38 -10.96 -4.87
C CYS A 73 2.51 -11.45 -3.95
N GLY A 74 2.15 -11.78 -2.71
CA GLY A 74 3.11 -12.19 -1.68
C GLY A 74 3.81 -11.01 -0.98
N ASN A 75 3.38 -9.78 -1.24
CA ASN A 75 3.98 -8.57 -0.69
C ASN A 75 2.96 -7.81 0.18
N THR A 76 3.41 -7.31 1.32
CA THR A 76 2.61 -6.44 2.18
C THR A 76 2.79 -4.98 1.79
N ILE A 77 1.70 -4.22 1.76
CA ILE A 77 1.69 -2.76 1.66
C ILE A 77 1.47 -2.19 3.06
N GLY A 78 2.44 -1.42 3.54
CA GLY A 78 2.46 -0.84 4.88
C GLY A 78 1.32 0.12 5.18
N GLN A 79 1.07 0.38 6.47
CA GLN A 79 0.07 1.35 6.95
C GLN A 79 0.39 2.71 6.38
N PHE A 80 -0.62 3.40 5.84
CA PHE A 80 -0.47 4.72 5.24
C PHE A 80 0.64 4.81 4.17
N ALA A 81 1.09 3.67 3.64
CA ALA A 81 1.99 3.66 2.51
C ALA A 81 1.26 4.20 1.28
N PHE A 82 2.01 4.88 0.41
CA PHE A 82 1.49 5.53 -0.76
C PHE A 82 2.19 5.01 -2.00
N ILE A 83 1.45 4.26 -2.81
CA ILE A 83 1.92 3.72 -4.08
C ILE A 83 1.58 4.76 -5.16
N GLY A 84 2.60 5.31 -5.81
CA GLY A 84 2.40 6.25 -6.92
C GLY A 84 1.67 5.61 -8.10
N ALA A 85 1.00 6.44 -8.89
CA ALA A 85 0.34 5.99 -10.11
C ALA A 85 1.34 5.30 -11.06
N GLY A 86 0.90 4.22 -11.71
CA GLY A 86 1.71 3.43 -12.63
C GLY A 86 2.86 2.64 -12.00
N ALA A 87 3.00 2.64 -10.66
CA ALA A 87 4.09 1.93 -10.01
C ALA A 87 3.91 0.40 -10.06
N VAL A 88 5.01 -0.34 -10.19
CA VAL A 88 5.01 -1.82 -10.18
C VAL A 88 5.70 -2.31 -8.92
N VAL A 89 4.89 -2.68 -7.93
CA VAL A 89 5.34 -3.12 -6.61
C VAL A 89 5.73 -4.59 -6.67
N THR A 90 7.02 -4.86 -6.51
CA THR A 90 7.63 -6.20 -6.58
C THR A 90 8.14 -6.70 -5.22
N LYS A 91 8.08 -5.86 -4.19
CA LYS A 91 8.56 -6.13 -2.82
C LYS A 91 7.62 -5.47 -1.82
N SER A 92 7.60 -5.97 -0.59
CA SER A 92 6.85 -5.35 0.51
C SER A 92 7.25 -3.90 0.72
N VAL A 93 6.27 -3.05 1.03
CA VAL A 93 6.40 -1.60 1.18
C VAL A 93 6.27 -1.24 2.67
N PRO A 94 7.24 -0.52 3.26
CA PRO A 94 7.17 -0.13 4.67
C PRO A 94 5.98 0.79 4.98
N ASP A 95 5.57 0.81 6.25
CA ASP A 95 4.57 1.77 6.75
C ASP A 95 5.03 3.21 6.42
N TYR A 96 4.09 4.06 6.03
CA TYR A 96 4.27 5.45 5.61
C TYR A 96 5.15 5.67 4.36
N ALA A 97 5.67 4.63 3.71
CA ALA A 97 6.57 4.81 2.58
C ALA A 97 5.84 5.33 1.34
N LEU A 98 6.45 6.30 0.65
CA LEU A 98 6.07 6.70 -0.71
C LEU A 98 6.93 5.92 -1.71
N VAL A 99 6.32 5.09 -2.54
CA VAL A 99 7.03 4.35 -3.60
C VAL A 99 6.50 4.73 -4.98
N MET A 100 7.40 4.79 -5.97
CA MET A 100 7.05 5.14 -7.37
C MET A 100 7.92 4.36 -8.36
N GLY A 101 7.46 4.27 -9.61
CA GLY A 101 8.22 3.71 -10.74
C GLY A 101 8.02 2.21 -11.00
N ASN A 102 8.69 1.71 -12.03
CA ASN A 102 8.68 0.31 -12.44
C ASN A 102 10.14 -0.17 -12.68
N PRO A 103 10.69 -1.06 -11.83
CA PRO A 103 10.10 -1.54 -10.57
C PRO A 103 10.03 -0.43 -9.52
N ALA A 104 9.03 -0.48 -8.64
CA ALA A 104 8.80 0.55 -7.64
C ALA A 104 10.00 0.69 -6.68
N ARG A 105 10.34 1.94 -6.36
CA ARG A 105 11.39 2.30 -5.40
C ARG A 105 10.86 3.35 -4.44
N GLN A 106 11.33 3.31 -3.20
CA GLN A 106 11.01 4.32 -2.22
C GLN A 106 11.61 5.67 -2.62
N THR A 107 10.81 6.73 -2.56
CA THR A 107 11.18 8.11 -2.91
C THR A 107 10.85 9.12 -1.81
N GLY A 108 10.30 8.63 -0.69
CA GLY A 108 10.01 9.43 0.48
C GLY A 108 9.09 8.72 1.48
N TRP A 109 8.42 9.54 2.28
CA TRP A 109 7.49 9.14 3.31
C TRP A 109 6.24 10.05 3.27
N MET A 110 5.10 9.53 3.69
CA MET A 110 3.83 10.24 3.74
C MET A 110 3.29 10.31 5.17
N SER A 111 2.50 11.35 5.45
CA SER A 111 1.66 11.42 6.65
C SER A 111 0.38 10.61 6.44
N GLU A 112 -0.39 10.42 7.52
CA GLU A 112 -1.72 9.79 7.45
C GLU A 112 -2.72 10.59 6.60
N PHE A 113 -2.46 11.88 6.38
CA PHE A 113 -3.25 12.79 5.56
C PHE A 113 -2.78 12.83 4.10
N GLY A 114 -1.81 12.00 3.70
CA GLY A 114 -1.32 11.91 2.33
C GLY A 114 -0.32 13.00 1.92
N HIS A 115 0.21 13.77 2.87
CA HIS A 115 1.24 14.78 2.61
C HIS A 115 2.64 14.19 2.69
N LYS A 116 3.52 14.55 1.75
CA LYS A 116 4.92 14.13 1.78
C LYS A 116 5.64 14.73 2.99
N LEU A 117 6.16 13.87 3.86
CA LEU A 117 6.92 14.28 5.04
C LEU A 117 8.32 14.75 4.64
N LYS A 118 8.74 15.86 5.24
CA LYS A 118 10.10 16.39 5.16
C LYS A 118 10.72 16.29 6.55
N PHE A 119 11.67 15.37 6.71
CA PHE A 119 12.37 15.17 7.97
C PHE A 119 13.54 16.15 8.09
N ASP A 120 13.70 16.75 9.27
CA ASP A 120 14.84 17.58 9.63
C ASP A 120 16.07 16.72 10.03
N GLY A 121 17.15 17.40 10.46
CA GLY A 121 18.40 16.73 10.88
C GLY A 121 18.26 15.85 12.13
N GLU A 122 17.17 16.01 12.89
CA GLU A 122 16.85 15.19 14.06
C GLU A 122 15.88 14.04 13.70
N GLY A 123 15.50 13.94 12.42
CA GLY A 123 14.56 12.94 11.94
C GLY A 123 13.12 13.24 12.32
N LYS A 124 12.75 14.49 12.60
CA LYS A 124 11.38 14.91 12.90
C LYS A 124 10.71 15.54 11.68
N ALA A 125 9.43 15.27 11.46
CA ALA A 125 8.61 15.91 10.44
C ALA A 125 7.22 16.24 11.00
N THR A 126 6.61 17.32 10.51
CA THR A 126 5.24 17.71 10.86
C THR A 126 4.38 17.69 9.61
N CYS A 127 3.20 17.07 9.69
CA CYS A 127 2.23 17.12 8.60
C CYS A 127 1.64 18.53 8.49
N PRO A 128 1.62 19.16 7.30
CA PRO A 128 1.17 20.53 7.13
C PRO A 128 -0.34 20.72 7.36
N GLU A 129 -1.14 19.66 7.21
CA GLU A 129 -2.59 19.72 7.39
C GLU A 129 -3.03 19.37 8.82
N SER A 130 -2.61 18.20 9.34
CA SER A 130 -3.03 17.73 10.66
C SER A 130 -2.21 18.26 11.83
N ASN A 131 -1.05 18.88 11.57
CA ASN A 131 -0.04 19.23 12.59
C ASN A 131 0.50 18.05 13.39
N GLU A 132 0.20 16.81 12.98
CA GLU A 132 0.76 15.62 13.62
C GLU A 132 2.26 15.51 13.37
N VAL A 133 2.97 15.04 14.38
CA VAL A 133 4.44 14.91 14.37
C VAL A 133 4.83 13.46 14.14
N TYR A 134 5.82 13.27 13.28
CA TYR A 134 6.37 11.99 12.86
C TYR A 134 7.87 11.97 13.11
N PHE A 135 8.41 10.80 13.42
CA PHE A 135 9.86 10.57 13.57
C PHE A 135 10.33 9.47 12.62
N LEU A 136 11.45 9.71 11.95
CA LEU A 136 12.18 8.75 11.15
C LEU A 136 13.41 8.25 11.93
N LYS A 137 13.39 6.98 12.32
CA LYS A 137 14.51 6.34 13.02
C LYS A 137 14.79 4.98 12.40
N ASN A 138 16.05 4.70 12.07
CA ASN A 138 16.49 3.42 11.48
C ASN A 138 15.68 3.00 10.24
N GLY A 139 15.28 3.96 9.40
CA GLY A 139 14.48 3.69 8.19
C GLY A 139 13.02 3.33 8.46
N ALA A 140 12.49 3.59 9.65
CA ALA A 140 11.07 3.43 9.97
C ALA A 140 10.47 4.75 10.46
N VAL A 141 9.24 5.04 10.01
CA VAL A 141 8.48 6.22 10.43
C VAL A 141 7.48 5.82 11.52
N THR A 142 7.43 6.62 12.58
CA THR A 142 6.44 6.48 13.65
C THR A 142 5.77 7.82 13.92
N LYS A 143 4.43 7.81 14.01
CA LYS A 143 3.67 8.97 14.49
C LYS A 143 3.79 9.11 16.01
N LEU A 144 3.98 10.33 16.50
CA LEU A 144 3.92 10.63 17.92
C LEU A 144 2.46 10.49 18.39
N LYS A 145 2.19 9.55 19.29
CA LYS A 145 0.86 9.46 19.91
C LYS A 145 0.65 10.69 20.77
N THR A 146 -0.31 11.54 20.41
CA THR A 146 -0.81 12.58 21.32
C THR A 146 -1.37 11.85 22.54
N LYS A 147 -0.82 12.11 23.73
CA LYS A 147 -1.46 11.68 24.97
C LYS A 147 -2.80 12.42 25.04
N ASN A 148 -3.89 11.68 24.88
CA ASN A 148 -5.20 12.14 25.32
C ASN A 148 -5.21 12.19 26.85
#